data_AF-A0A943BFT3-F1
#
_entry.id   AF-A0A943BFT3-F1
#
_cell.length_a   1.000
_cell.length_b   1.000
_cell.length_c   1.000
_cell.angle_alpha   90.00
_cell.angle_beta   90.00
_cell.angle_gamma   90.00
#
_symmetry.space_group_name_H-M   'P 1'
#
loop_
_entity.id
_entity.type
_entity.pdbx_description
1 polymer ?
#
loop_
_entity_poly.entity_id
_entity_poly.type
_entity_poly.pdbx_seq_one_letter_code
_entity_poly.pdbx_strand_id
1 'polypeptide(L)'
;MKYNKNRRIMLSLYLAASSATLLTGFTSLAAETDSSIFMPKAESAVYAEWDFSDIPQEIHTEILEKTENAARDAKDAYLEKKEQERKAAEEAERLAKEQAAREAAAQADKELLAALIFCEAGNQPYEGQVAVGAVVMNRVKSGSYPDTISDVIYQSGQFTPAMTGWLDSVLASGGYT
;
A
#
# COMPACT_ATOMS: atom_id res chain seq x y z
N MET A 1 48.43 -20.60 30.64
CA MET A 1 47.16 -20.41 29.90
C MET A 1 46.10 -19.53 30.59
N LYS A 2 46.36 -18.87 31.74
CA LYS A 2 45.36 -18.00 32.42
C LYS A 2 45.37 -16.52 31.99
N TYR A 3 46.38 -16.06 31.24
CA TYR A 3 46.58 -14.64 30.92
C TYR A 3 45.74 -14.13 29.73
N ASN A 4 45.35 -15.00 28.80
CA ASN A 4 44.61 -14.61 27.58
C ASN A 4 43.09 -14.47 27.76
N LYS A 5 42.51 -15.09 28.79
CA LYS A 5 41.07 -14.98 29.07
C LYS A 5 40.71 -13.60 29.65
N ASN A 6 41.62 -13.03 30.45
CA ASN A 6 41.44 -11.72 31.07
C ASN A 6 41.58 -10.57 30.06
N ARG A 7 42.42 -10.70 29.02
CA ARG A 7 42.55 -9.69 27.95
C ARG A 7 41.29 -9.56 27.11
N ARG A 8 40.62 -10.68 26.79
CA ARG A 8 39.36 -10.68 26.02
C ARG A 8 38.21 -10.02 26.81
N ILE A 9 38.14 -10.28 28.12
CA ILE A 9 37.13 -9.68 29.00
C ILE A 9 37.38 -8.17 29.17
N MET A 10 38.64 -7.75 29.33
CA MET A 10 38.98 -6.33 29.42
C MET A 10 38.74 -5.59 28.11
N LEU A 11 39.02 -6.20 26.95
CA LEU A 11 38.68 -5.61 25.65
C LEU A 11 37.17 -5.45 25.44
N SER A 12 36.35 -6.45 25.80
CA SER A 12 34.89 -6.34 25.70
C SER A 12 34.33 -5.28 26.65
N LEU A 13 34.89 -5.15 27.85
CA LEU A 13 34.47 -4.17 28.85
C LEU A 13 34.84 -2.74 28.41
N TYR A 14 36.00 -2.57 27.80
CA TYR A 14 36.46 -1.29 27.27
C TYR A 14 35.63 -0.86 26.05
N LEU A 15 35.32 -1.79 25.14
CA LEU A 15 34.49 -1.52 23.96
C LEU A 15 33.04 -1.14 24.34
N ALA A 16 32.49 -1.81 25.35
CA ALA A 16 31.17 -1.47 25.90
C ALA A 16 31.18 -0.08 26.57
N ALA A 17 32.24 0.27 27.30
CA ALA A 17 32.36 1.58 27.95
C ALA A 17 32.52 2.73 26.93
N SER A 18 33.30 2.52 25.85
CA SER A 18 33.43 3.51 24.77
C SER A 18 32.14 3.69 23.95
N SER A 19 31.33 2.62 23.81
CA SER A 19 30.02 2.70 23.17
C SER A 19 29.01 3.49 24.02
N ALA A 20 29.12 3.43 25.35
CA ALA A 20 28.24 4.18 26.24
C ALA A 20 28.51 5.69 26.23
N THR A 21 29.77 6.11 26.00
CA THR A 21 30.15 7.54 25.92
C THR A 21 29.71 8.23 24.63
N LEU A 22 29.45 7.48 23.55
CA LEU A 22 28.96 8.06 22.28
C LEU A 22 27.43 8.25 22.26
N LEU A 23 26.70 7.65 23.20
CA LEU A 23 25.23 7.76 23.27
C LEU A 23 24.73 8.98 24.06
N THR A 24 25.61 9.75 24.71
CA THR A 24 25.25 10.94 25.50
C THR A 24 25.45 12.27 24.74
N GLY A 25 25.54 12.24 23.42
CA GLY A 25 25.79 13.40 22.56
C GLY A 25 24.57 14.24 22.15
N PHE A 26 23.47 14.25 22.91
CA PHE A 26 22.28 15.06 22.59
C PHE A 26 21.56 15.61 23.84
N THR A 27 22.28 16.24 24.79
CA THR A 27 21.68 17.24 25.70
C THR A 27 22.71 18.32 26.05
N SER A 28 22.24 19.57 26.04
CA SER A 28 22.99 20.83 25.97
C SER A 28 23.67 21.28 27.28
N LEU A 29 24.66 22.17 27.10
CA LEU A 29 25.02 23.35 27.91
C LEU A 29 25.78 23.22 29.25
N ALA A 30 26.95 23.88 29.27
CA ALA A 30 27.63 24.54 30.39
C ALA A 30 28.12 23.69 31.59
N ALA A 31 29.45 23.58 31.72
CA ALA A 31 30.16 23.87 32.96
C ALA A 31 31.67 23.86 32.70
N GLU A 32 32.26 25.06 32.56
CA GLU A 32 33.63 25.26 33.04
C GLU A 32 33.66 24.88 34.53
N THR A 33 34.71 24.22 34.99
CA THR A 33 35.46 24.60 36.20
C THR A 33 36.49 23.52 36.55
N ASP A 34 37.71 24.03 36.62
CA ASP A 34 38.71 23.72 37.62
C ASP A 34 39.45 22.38 37.58
N SER A 35 40.73 22.55 37.29
CA SER A 35 41.84 21.66 37.57
C SER A 35 41.83 21.13 39.01
N SER A 36 41.82 19.81 39.17
CA SER A 36 42.75 19.08 40.06
C SER A 36 42.34 17.62 40.21
N ILE A 37 42.92 16.72 39.39
CA ILE A 37 43.01 15.30 39.76
C ILE A 37 44.44 14.82 39.54
N PHE A 38 45.17 14.86 40.65
CA PHE A 38 46.27 14.01 41.09
C PHE A 38 46.70 12.90 40.11
N MET A 39 47.84 13.10 39.44
CA MET A 39 48.57 12.04 38.74
C MET A 39 49.53 11.33 39.70
N PRO A 40 49.43 10.00 39.90
CA PRO A 40 50.55 9.23 40.42
C PRO A 40 51.63 9.10 39.34
N LYS A 41 52.87 9.29 39.79
CA LYS A 41 54.09 9.40 38.98
C LYS A 41 54.58 8.03 38.49
N ALA A 42 54.72 7.95 37.16
CA ALA A 42 55.55 7.10 36.32
C ALA A 42 56.16 5.80 36.89
N GLU A 43 55.68 4.66 36.40
CA GLU A 43 56.53 3.52 36.06
C GLU A 43 56.34 3.18 34.59
N SER A 44 57.46 2.97 33.91
CA SER A 44 57.64 2.92 32.45
C SER A 44 56.77 1.87 31.76
N ALA A 45 55.60 2.28 31.28
CA ALA A 45 54.84 1.49 30.31
C ALA A 45 55.29 1.92 28.91
N VAL A 46 55.98 1.02 28.22
CA VAL A 46 56.27 1.10 26.80
C VAL A 46 54.95 1.40 26.08
N TYR A 47 54.86 2.59 25.48
CA TYR A 47 53.82 2.87 24.51
C TYR A 47 54.08 1.94 23.33
N ALA A 48 53.32 0.85 23.27
CA ALA A 48 53.25 0.05 22.06
C ALA A 48 52.61 0.96 21.02
N GLU A 49 53.46 1.58 20.22
CA GLU A 49 53.12 2.24 18.98
C GLU A 49 52.25 1.27 18.18
N TRP A 50 50.97 1.59 18.09
CA TRP A 50 50.00 0.80 17.36
C TRP A 50 50.22 1.07 15.88
N ASP A 51 51.17 0.35 15.30
CA ASP A 51 51.41 0.34 13.88
C ASP A 51 50.33 -0.49 13.19
N PHE A 52 49.38 0.18 12.55
CA PHE A 52 48.28 -0.45 11.81
C PHE A 52 48.77 -1.13 10.52
N SER A 53 50.04 -0.94 10.13
CA SER A 53 50.57 -1.51 8.89
C SER A 53 50.80 -3.04 8.92
N ASP A 54 50.74 -3.67 10.10
CA ASP A 54 50.90 -5.13 10.28
C ASP A 54 49.57 -5.91 10.42
N ILE A 55 48.41 -5.27 10.27
CA ILE A 55 47.13 -6.01 10.17
C ILE A 55 47.00 -6.53 8.73
N PRO A 56 46.91 -7.85 8.49
CA PRO A 56 46.77 -8.38 7.13
C PRO A 56 45.53 -7.79 6.47
N GLN A 57 45.71 -7.00 5.41
CA GLN A 57 44.60 -6.38 4.66
C GLN A 57 43.60 -7.42 4.11
N GLU A 58 44.02 -8.68 3.95
CA GLU A 58 43.20 -9.79 3.42
C GLU A 58 42.01 -10.22 4.29
N ILE A 59 42.05 -10.02 5.62
CA ILE A 59 40.93 -10.42 6.50
C ILE A 59 39.77 -9.41 6.43
N HIS A 60 40.07 -8.14 6.14
CA HIS A 60 39.06 -7.09 6.06
C HIS A 60 38.22 -7.17 4.79
N THR A 61 38.83 -7.52 3.65
CA THR A 61 38.14 -7.58 2.35
C THR A 61 37.12 -8.71 2.29
N GLU A 62 37.46 -9.91 2.77
CA GLU A 62 36.55 -11.08 2.74
C GLU A 62 35.32 -10.88 3.65
N ILE A 63 35.50 -10.28 4.83
CA ILE A 63 34.38 -9.98 5.74
C ILE A 63 33.51 -8.87 5.17
N LEU A 64 34.11 -7.81 4.60
CA LEU A 64 33.37 -6.75 3.93
C LEU A 64 32.54 -7.30 2.77
N GLU A 65 33.11 -8.12 1.89
CA GLU A 65 32.39 -8.76 0.78
C GLU A 65 31.25 -9.66 1.25
N LYS A 66 31.46 -10.46 2.31
CA LYS A 66 30.39 -11.28 2.90
C LYS A 66 29.27 -10.44 3.50
N THR A 67 29.60 -9.34 4.18
CA THR A 67 28.60 -8.43 4.74
C THR A 67 27.85 -7.65 3.65
N GLU A 68 28.51 -7.28 2.57
CA GLU A 68 27.90 -6.61 1.42
C GLU A 68 26.97 -7.54 0.64
N ASN A 69 27.37 -8.80 0.44
CA ASN A 69 26.52 -9.79 -0.22
C ASN A 69 25.29 -10.11 0.64
N ALA A 70 25.46 -10.33 1.94
CA ALA A 70 24.33 -10.53 2.86
C ALA A 70 23.40 -9.30 2.92
N ALA A 71 23.96 -8.09 2.87
CA ALA A 71 23.17 -6.85 2.82
C ALA A 71 22.43 -6.67 1.48
N ARG A 72 23.03 -7.10 0.36
CA ARG A 72 22.42 -7.09 -0.98
C ARG A 72 21.27 -8.09 -1.04
N ASP A 73 21.47 -9.32 -0.59
CA ASP A 73 20.43 -10.35 -0.54
C ASP A 73 19.23 -9.91 0.33
N ALA A 74 19.51 -9.27 1.48
CA ALA A 74 18.48 -8.72 2.35
C ALA A 74 17.70 -7.56 1.67
N LYS A 75 18.40 -6.72 0.90
CA LYS A 75 17.78 -5.62 0.14
C LYS A 75 16.94 -6.15 -1.00
N ASP A 76 17.40 -7.15 -1.73
CA ASP A 76 16.72 -7.73 -2.87
C ASP A 76 15.43 -8.43 -2.41
N ALA A 77 15.48 -9.21 -1.33
CA ALA A 77 14.30 -9.80 -0.71
C ALA A 77 13.26 -8.74 -0.24
N TYR A 78 13.73 -7.60 0.27
CA TYR A 78 12.85 -6.49 0.65
C TYR A 78 12.19 -5.83 -0.57
N LEU A 79 12.93 -5.63 -1.66
CA LEU A 79 12.42 -5.05 -2.88
C LEU A 79 11.38 -5.96 -3.55
N GLU A 80 11.63 -7.27 -3.58
CA GLU A 80 10.68 -8.26 -4.10
C GLU A 80 9.37 -8.24 -3.32
N LYS A 81 9.44 -8.25 -1.98
CA LYS A 81 8.26 -8.15 -1.13
C LYS A 81 7.48 -6.85 -1.39
N LYS A 82 8.18 -5.73 -1.50
CA LYS A 82 7.57 -4.43 -1.81
C LYS A 82 6.93 -4.39 -3.19
N GLU A 83 7.53 -5.05 -4.18
CA GLU A 83 6.96 -5.15 -5.52
C GLU A 83 5.71 -6.03 -5.55
N GLN A 84 5.69 -7.14 -4.81
CA GLN A 84 4.52 -7.98 -4.64
C GLN A 84 3.38 -7.21 -3.96
N GLU A 85 3.67 -6.47 -2.89
CA GLU A 85 2.69 -5.61 -2.23
C GLU A 85 2.16 -4.52 -3.18
N ARG A 86 3.02 -3.91 -4.01
CA ARG A 86 2.59 -2.92 -5.01
C ARG A 86 1.69 -3.55 -6.07
N LYS A 87 2.04 -4.73 -6.60
CA LYS A 87 1.21 -5.46 -7.58
C LYS A 87 -0.13 -5.87 -6.99
N ALA A 88 -0.14 -6.37 -5.75
CA ALA A 88 -1.37 -6.73 -5.05
C ALA A 88 -2.23 -5.50 -4.76
N ALA A 89 -1.63 -4.37 -4.38
CA ALA A 89 -2.35 -3.11 -4.17
C ALA A 89 -2.92 -2.55 -5.49
N GLU A 90 -2.18 -2.61 -6.59
CA GLU A 90 -2.63 -2.20 -7.93
C GLU A 90 -3.77 -3.08 -8.42
N GLU A 91 -3.70 -4.39 -8.22
CA GLU A 91 -4.78 -5.32 -8.56
C GLU A 91 -6.02 -5.10 -7.68
N ALA A 92 -5.84 -4.89 -6.38
CA ALA A 92 -6.94 -4.56 -5.47
C ALA A 92 -7.60 -3.22 -5.85
N GLU A 93 -6.83 -2.21 -6.23
CA GLU A 93 -7.35 -0.93 -6.71
C GLU A 93 -8.12 -1.10 -8.03
N ARG A 94 -7.61 -1.90 -8.96
CA ARG A 94 -8.30 -2.20 -10.22
C ARG A 94 -9.63 -2.90 -9.98
N LEU A 95 -9.64 -3.93 -9.13
CA LEU A 95 -10.86 -4.67 -8.77
C LEU A 95 -11.87 -3.75 -8.06
N ALA A 96 -11.41 -2.88 -7.14
CA ALA A 96 -12.27 -1.93 -6.47
C ALA A 96 -12.88 -0.91 -7.45
N LYS A 97 -12.10 -0.41 -8.41
CA LYS A 97 -12.61 0.48 -9.48
C LYS A 97 -13.61 -0.23 -10.37
N GLU A 98 -13.36 -1.48 -10.75
CA GLU A 98 -14.28 -2.28 -11.57
C GLU A 98 -15.58 -2.56 -10.82
N GLN A 99 -15.51 -2.91 -9.54
CA GLN A 99 -16.68 -3.08 -8.68
C GLN A 99 -17.48 -1.79 -8.54
N ALA A 100 -16.82 -0.67 -8.25
CA ALA A 100 -17.48 0.63 -8.15
C ALA A 100 -18.14 1.04 -9.48
N ALA A 101 -17.48 0.80 -10.61
CA ALA A 101 -18.06 1.06 -11.93
C ALA A 101 -19.27 0.15 -12.22
N ARG A 102 -19.20 -1.13 -11.84
CA ARG A 102 -20.31 -2.08 -11.99
C ARG A 102 -21.50 -1.71 -11.11
N GLU A 103 -21.26 -1.26 -9.88
CA GLU A 103 -22.31 -0.78 -8.97
C GLU A 103 -22.96 0.49 -9.49
N ALA A 104 -22.17 1.45 -9.99
CA ALA A 104 -22.68 2.67 -10.61
C ALA A 104 -23.52 2.37 -11.85
N ALA A 105 -23.06 1.45 -12.71
CA ALA A 105 -23.83 1.00 -13.88
C ALA A 105 -25.14 0.31 -13.46
N ALA A 106 -25.10 -0.57 -12.45
CA ALA A 106 -26.28 -1.24 -11.94
C ALA A 106 -27.29 -0.26 -11.31
N GLN A 107 -26.83 0.85 -10.73
CA GLN A 107 -27.69 1.90 -10.21
C GLN A 107 -28.33 2.70 -11.35
N ALA A 108 -27.56 3.10 -12.36
CA ALA A 108 -28.07 3.77 -13.55
C ALA A 108 -29.12 2.91 -14.29
N ASP A 109 -28.88 1.61 -14.41
CA ASP A 109 -29.82 0.66 -15.02
C ASP A 109 -31.14 0.57 -14.24
N LYS A 110 -31.10 0.61 -12.91
CA LYS A 110 -32.31 0.63 -12.07
C LYS A 110 -33.13 1.89 -12.27
N GLU A 111 -32.46 3.04 -12.30
CA GLU A 111 -33.09 4.35 -12.50
C GLU A 111 -33.74 4.43 -13.89
N LEU A 112 -33.01 3.98 -14.92
CA LEU A 112 -33.52 3.91 -16.28
C LEU A 112 -34.74 3.00 -16.39
N LEU A 113 -34.69 1.82 -15.78
CA LEU A 113 -35.81 0.87 -15.79
C LEU A 113 -37.02 1.43 -15.03
N ALA A 114 -36.81 2.09 -13.89
CA ALA A 114 -37.89 2.70 -13.12
C ALA A 114 -38.56 3.85 -13.89
N ALA A 115 -37.75 4.74 -14.48
CA ALA A 115 -38.24 5.82 -15.33
C ALA A 115 -39.06 5.29 -16.51
N LEU A 116 -38.60 4.22 -17.16
CA LEU A 116 -39.35 3.59 -18.24
C LEU A 116 -40.69 3.01 -17.78
N ILE A 117 -40.70 2.27 -16.66
CA ILE A 117 -41.92 1.70 -16.10
C ILE A 117 -42.93 2.80 -15.78
N PHE A 118 -42.48 3.93 -15.24
CA PHE A 118 -43.33 5.08 -15.00
C PHE A 118 -43.90 5.65 -16.31
N CYS A 119 -43.07 5.79 -17.35
CA CYS A 119 -43.54 6.28 -18.65
C CYS A 119 -44.58 5.36 -19.30
N GLU A 120 -44.40 4.04 -19.24
CA GLU A 120 -45.28 3.07 -19.93
C GLU A 120 -46.50 2.67 -19.11
N ALA A 121 -46.34 2.55 -17.78
CA ALA A 121 -47.32 1.95 -16.90
C ALA A 121 -47.52 2.73 -15.58
N GLY A 122 -47.11 4.00 -15.51
CA GLY A 122 -47.24 4.81 -14.29
C GLY A 122 -48.68 4.99 -13.80
N ASN A 123 -49.68 4.86 -14.68
CA ASN A 123 -51.10 4.90 -14.33
C ASN A 123 -51.75 3.51 -14.17
N GLN A 124 -50.97 2.43 -14.26
CA GLN A 124 -51.43 1.04 -14.11
C GLN A 124 -51.26 0.57 -12.66
N PRO A 125 -52.00 -0.46 -12.23
CA PRO A 125 -51.74 -1.12 -10.95
C PRO A 125 -50.32 -1.69 -10.89
N TYR A 126 -49.84 -1.98 -9.68
CA TYR A 126 -48.48 -2.46 -9.44
C TYR A 126 -48.14 -3.70 -10.29
N GLU A 127 -49.10 -4.60 -10.50
CA GLU A 127 -48.95 -5.77 -11.35
C GLU A 127 -48.64 -5.40 -12.81
N GLY A 128 -49.24 -4.32 -13.33
CA GLY A 128 -48.96 -3.80 -14.66
C GLY A 128 -47.57 -3.19 -14.78
N GLN A 129 -47.12 -2.48 -13.74
CA GLN A 129 -45.76 -1.93 -13.67
C GLN A 129 -44.70 -3.04 -13.62
N VAL A 130 -44.94 -4.07 -12.79
CA VAL A 130 -44.07 -5.26 -12.71
C VAL A 130 -44.05 -6.01 -14.04
N ALA A 131 -45.18 -6.10 -14.75
CA ALA A 131 -45.23 -6.74 -16.06
C ALA A 131 -44.33 -6.05 -17.09
N VAL A 132 -44.32 -4.71 -17.14
CA VAL A 132 -43.41 -3.96 -18.04
C VAL A 132 -41.95 -4.21 -17.67
N GLY A 133 -41.60 -4.14 -16.37
CA GLY A 133 -40.25 -4.45 -15.91
C GLY A 133 -39.82 -5.88 -16.26
N ALA A 134 -40.73 -6.83 -16.12
CA ALA A 134 -40.48 -8.23 -16.49
C ALA A 134 -40.25 -8.41 -18.00
N VAL A 135 -40.96 -7.67 -18.86
CA VAL A 135 -40.74 -7.70 -20.32
C VAL A 135 -39.32 -7.27 -20.66
N VAL A 136 -38.82 -6.18 -20.07
CA VAL A 136 -37.44 -5.71 -20.29
C VAL A 136 -36.43 -6.77 -19.84
N MET A 137 -36.59 -7.30 -18.63
CA MET A 137 -35.68 -8.32 -18.10
C MET A 137 -35.74 -9.65 -18.88
N ASN A 138 -36.89 -10.00 -19.46
CA ASN A 138 -37.02 -11.16 -20.32
C ASN A 138 -36.31 -10.98 -21.66
N ARG A 139 -36.31 -9.75 -22.21
CA ARG A 139 -35.54 -9.42 -23.41
C ARG A 139 -34.04 -9.51 -23.13
N VAL A 140 -33.56 -8.88 -22.07
CA VAL A 140 -32.14 -8.96 -21.66
C VAL A 140 -31.67 -10.40 -21.45
N LYS A 141 -32.54 -11.30 -20.96
CA LYS A 141 -32.22 -12.72 -20.78
C LYS A 141 -32.34 -13.57 -22.04
N SER A 142 -32.96 -13.04 -23.09
CA SER A 142 -33.19 -13.74 -24.33
C SER A 142 -32.05 -13.46 -25.31
N GLY A 143 -31.46 -14.50 -25.90
CA GLY A 143 -30.42 -14.34 -26.92
C GLY A 143 -30.93 -13.74 -28.25
N SER A 144 -32.22 -13.38 -28.36
CA SER A 144 -32.78 -12.68 -29.53
C SER A 144 -32.80 -11.16 -29.38
N TYR A 145 -32.49 -10.64 -28.20
CA TYR A 145 -32.46 -9.21 -27.91
C TYR A 145 -31.06 -8.82 -27.39
N PRO A 146 -30.76 -7.51 -27.29
CA PRO A 146 -29.52 -7.06 -26.67
C PRO A 146 -29.38 -7.49 -25.21
N ASP A 147 -28.12 -7.62 -24.77
CA ASP A 147 -27.76 -8.13 -23.45
C ASP A 147 -27.74 -7.05 -22.34
N THR A 148 -28.03 -5.79 -22.66
CA THR A 148 -28.05 -4.69 -21.69
C THR A 148 -29.43 -4.05 -21.59
N ILE A 149 -29.78 -3.54 -20.40
CA ILE A 149 -31.06 -2.86 -20.17
C ILE A 149 -31.17 -1.63 -21.06
N SER A 150 -30.13 -0.80 -21.12
CA SER A 150 -30.10 0.39 -21.98
C SER A 150 -30.37 0.05 -23.45
N ASP A 151 -29.68 -0.95 -24.00
CA ASP A 151 -29.84 -1.31 -25.42
C ASP A 151 -31.25 -1.85 -25.73
N VAL A 152 -31.84 -2.61 -24.81
CA VAL A 152 -33.22 -3.08 -24.94
C VAL A 152 -34.22 -1.92 -24.91
N ILE A 153 -33.98 -0.92 -24.07
CA ILE A 153 -34.87 0.24 -23.91
C ILE A 153 -34.79 1.18 -25.11
N TYR A 154 -33.60 1.45 -25.60
CA TYR A 154 -33.37 2.33 -26.76
C TYR A 154 -33.51 1.61 -28.11
N GLN A 155 -33.90 0.33 -28.11
CA GLN A 155 -34.21 -0.38 -29.34
C GLN A 155 -35.40 0.28 -30.06
N SER A 156 -35.17 0.67 -31.31
CA SER A 156 -36.16 1.39 -32.12
C SER A 156 -37.51 0.65 -32.19
N GLY A 157 -38.58 1.38 -31.91
CA GLY A 157 -39.96 0.89 -31.98
C GLY A 157 -40.43 0.03 -30.80
N GLN A 158 -39.59 -0.22 -29.79
CA GLN A 158 -39.99 -1.01 -28.61
C GLN A 158 -40.65 -0.16 -27.52
N PHE A 159 -40.08 1.01 -27.24
CA PHE A 159 -40.54 1.92 -26.19
C PHE A 159 -40.61 3.34 -26.76
N THR A 160 -41.83 3.86 -26.92
CA THR A 160 -42.04 5.19 -27.51
C THR A 160 -41.43 6.33 -26.67
N PRO A 161 -41.49 6.30 -25.32
CA PRO A 161 -40.89 7.33 -24.47
C PRO A 161 -39.37 7.51 -24.64
N ALA A 162 -38.66 6.44 -24.99
CA ALA A 162 -37.21 6.49 -25.24
C ALA A 162 -36.87 7.25 -26.53
N MET A 163 -37.75 7.21 -27.53
CA MET A 163 -37.53 7.87 -28.83
C MET A 163 -37.96 9.34 -28.83
N THR A 164 -38.89 9.73 -27.95
CA THR A 164 -39.43 11.09 -27.90
C THR A 164 -38.64 12.03 -26.98
N GLY A 165 -37.65 11.53 -26.26
CA GLY A 165 -36.91 12.29 -25.22
C GLY A 165 -37.72 12.50 -23.93
N TRP A 166 -38.94 11.95 -23.85
CA TRP A 166 -39.74 12.01 -22.63
C TRP A 166 -39.11 11.19 -21.51
N LEU A 167 -38.57 10.00 -21.83
CA LEU A 167 -37.84 9.17 -20.86
C LEU A 167 -36.67 9.93 -20.24
N ASP A 168 -35.85 10.60 -21.06
CA ASP A 168 -34.70 11.37 -20.59
C ASP A 168 -35.14 12.54 -19.69
N SER A 169 -36.29 13.15 -19.99
CA SER A 169 -36.88 14.21 -19.16
C SER A 169 -37.38 13.69 -17.80
N VAL A 170 -37.98 12.50 -17.77
CA VAL A 170 -38.42 11.82 -16.54
C VAL A 170 -37.21 11.39 -15.71
N LEU A 171 -36.18 10.86 -16.35
CA LEU A 171 -34.92 10.49 -15.71
C LEU A 171 -34.25 11.70 -15.04
N ALA A 172 -34.16 12.82 -15.75
CA ALA A 172 -33.56 14.05 -15.25
C ALA A 172 -34.37 14.73 -14.14
N SER A 173 -35.71 14.63 -14.18
CA SER A 173 -36.59 15.21 -13.17
C SER A 173 -36.78 14.33 -11.93
N GLY A 174 -36.43 13.05 -11.99
CA GLY A 174 -36.70 12.11 -10.91
C GLY A 174 -38.19 11.80 -10.72
N GLY A 175 -39.05 12.06 -11.71
CA GLY A 175 -40.51 11.97 -11.57
C GLY A 175 -41.08 10.56 -11.39
N TYR A 176 -40.23 9.55 -11.27
CA TYR A 176 -40.55 8.12 -11.18
C TYR A 176 -40.34 7.52 -9.78
N THR A 177 -39.82 8.31 -8.83
CA THR A 177 -39.62 7.93 -7.42
C THR A 177 -40.81 8.36 -6.58
#